data_AF-A0A8K0L8P7-F1
#
_entry.id   AF-A0A8K0L8P7-F1
#
_cell.length_a   1.000
_cell.length_b   1.000
_cell.length_c   1.000
_cell.angle_alpha   90.00
_cell.angle_beta   90.00
_cell.angle_gamma   90.00
#
_symmetry.space_group_name_H-M   'P 1'
#
loop_
_entity.id
_entity.type
_entity.pdbx_description
1 polymer ?
#
loop_
_entity_poly.entity_id
_entity_poly.type
_entity_poly.pdbx_seq_one_letter_code
_entity_poly.pdbx_strand_id
1 'polypeptide(L)'
;MPPPSQLSIATGAVVRLVKEEASYHRELASQKNRVARLERSAEDEYEIKQEKQAIEETYKIFPTLHDKIKGAVYKLEQQLENDKTLPDTPPDEIQKANAAITSGWETIRRTG
;
A
#
# COMPACT_ATOMS: atom_id res chain seq x y z
N MET A 1 -4.83 -25.44 -13.85
CA MET A 1 -5.63 -24.30 -13.35
C MET A 1 -5.88 -23.37 -14.52
N PRO A 2 -7.10 -22.81 -14.67
CA PRO A 2 -7.34 -21.75 -15.65
C PRO A 2 -6.51 -20.51 -15.31
N PRO A 3 -6.20 -19.65 -16.30
CA PRO A 3 -5.56 -18.37 -16.05
C PRO A 3 -6.46 -17.48 -15.18
N PRO A 4 -5.88 -16.59 -14.34
CA PRO A 4 -6.68 -15.65 -13.55
C PRO A 4 -7.43 -14.67 -14.46
N SER A 5 -8.63 -14.26 -14.04
CA SER A 5 -9.43 -13.24 -14.72
C SER A 5 -8.74 -11.86 -14.67
N GLN A 6 -9.16 -10.95 -15.54
CA GLN A 6 -8.66 -9.58 -15.52
C GLN A 6 -9.03 -8.86 -14.21
N LEU A 7 -10.24 -9.11 -13.66
CA LEU A 7 -10.65 -8.60 -12.37
C LEU A 7 -9.78 -9.11 -11.22
N SER A 8 -9.44 -10.39 -11.23
CA SER A 8 -8.53 -11.00 -10.24
C SER A 8 -7.11 -10.42 -10.33
N ILE A 9 -6.60 -10.20 -11.56
CA ILE A 9 -5.30 -9.56 -11.79
C ILE A 9 -5.29 -8.12 -11.25
N ALA A 10 -6.30 -7.32 -11.59
CA ALA A 10 -6.43 -5.94 -11.13
C ALA A 10 -6.60 -5.86 -9.61
N THR A 11 -7.39 -6.76 -9.02
CA THR A 11 -7.56 -6.89 -7.57
C THR A 11 -6.21 -7.18 -6.90
N GLY A 12 -5.45 -8.14 -7.44
CA GLY A 12 -4.13 -8.47 -6.93
C GLY A 12 -3.14 -7.32 -7.00
N ALA A 13 -3.23 -6.46 -8.01
CA ALA A 13 -2.37 -5.27 -8.12
C ALA A 13 -2.60 -4.28 -6.97
N VAL A 14 -3.86 -3.96 -6.66
CA VAL A 14 -4.21 -3.08 -5.52
C VAL A 14 -3.77 -3.70 -4.20
N VAL A 15 -4.05 -4.98 -3.97
CA VAL A 15 -3.67 -5.68 -2.72
C VAL A 15 -2.15 -5.67 -2.50
N ARG A 16 -1.35 -5.86 -3.56
CA ARG A 16 0.12 -5.81 -3.43
C ARG A 16 0.62 -4.42 -3.04
N LEU A 17 0.09 -3.37 -3.67
CA LEU A 17 0.50 -1.99 -3.37
C LEU A 17 0.09 -1.56 -1.95
N VAL A 18 -1.11 -1.95 -1.49
CA VAL A 18 -1.53 -1.72 -0.09
C VAL A 18 -0.61 -2.44 0.90
N LYS A 19 -0.21 -3.68 0.61
CA LYS A 19 0.74 -4.42 1.47
C LYS A 19 2.14 -3.81 1.47
N GLU A 20 2.58 -3.28 0.33
CA GLU A 20 3.84 -2.55 0.20
C GLU A 20 3.84 -1.30 1.08
N GLU A 21 2.78 -0.50 1.02
CA GLU A 21 2.60 0.68 1.87
C GLU A 21 2.63 0.32 3.37
N ALA A 22 1.90 -0.72 3.75
CA ALA A 22 1.89 -1.19 5.13
C ALA A 22 3.27 -1.72 5.58
N SER A 23 4.11 -2.19 4.65
CA SER A 23 5.49 -2.57 4.93
C SER A 23 6.34 -1.36 5.28
N TYR A 24 6.24 -0.27 4.50
CA TYR A 24 6.97 0.96 4.78
C TYR A 24 6.55 1.61 6.11
N HIS A 25 5.27 1.53 6.48
CA HIS A 25 4.84 1.97 7.81
C HIS A 25 5.44 1.15 8.96
N ARG A 26 5.57 -0.17 8.80
CA ARG A 26 6.23 -1.03 9.80
C ARG A 26 7.72 -0.71 9.91
N GLU A 27 8.37 -0.44 8.78
CA GLU A 27 9.77 0.00 8.74
C GLU A 27 9.96 1.32 9.48
N LEU A 28 9.14 2.33 9.18
CA LEU A 28 9.14 3.62 9.89
C LEU A 28 8.96 3.45 11.40
N ALA A 29 8.05 2.58 11.84
CA ALA A 29 7.85 2.30 13.26
C ALA A 29 9.12 1.71 13.91
N SER A 30 9.80 0.80 13.20
CA SER A 30 11.07 0.21 13.66
C SER A 30 12.20 1.25 13.77
N GLN A 31 12.37 2.08 12.73
CA GLN A 31 13.38 3.14 12.70
C GLN A 31 13.13 4.18 13.81
N LYS A 32 11.89 4.64 13.98
CA LYS A 32 11.52 5.58 15.07
C LYS A 32 11.80 5.00 16.45
N ASN A 33 11.50 3.72 16.66
CA ASN A 33 11.82 3.04 17.90
C ASN A 33 13.32 2.93 18.14
N ARG A 34 14.13 2.80 17.08
CA ARG A 34 15.60 2.79 17.19
C ARG A 34 16.14 4.18 17.53
N VAL A 35 15.72 5.23 16.83
CA VAL A 35 16.07 6.62 17.15
C VAL A 35 15.75 6.93 18.61
N ALA A 36 14.55 6.59 19.09
CA ALA A 36 14.16 6.83 20.47
C ALA A 36 15.03 6.07 21.49
N ARG A 37 15.60 4.91 21.14
CA ARG A 37 16.57 4.20 22.01
C ARG A 37 17.92 4.90 22.02
N LEU A 38 18.44 5.29 20.85
CA LEU A 38 19.73 5.97 20.70
C LEU A 38 19.73 7.34 21.39
N GLU A 39 18.62 8.09 21.27
CA GLU A 39 18.47 9.38 21.95
C GLU A 39 18.48 9.27 23.48
N ARG A 40 18.11 8.11 24.05
CA ARG A 40 18.19 7.86 25.49
C ARG A 40 19.58 7.47 25.97
N SER A 41 20.41 6.85 25.12
CA SER A 41 21.79 6.52 25.48
C SER A 41 22.75 7.69 25.28
N ALA A 42 22.38 8.72 24.51
CA ALA A 42 23.16 9.95 24.29
C ALA A 42 24.60 9.73 23.78
N GLU A 43 24.88 8.57 23.19
CA GLU A 43 26.25 8.11 22.88
C GLU A 43 26.61 8.16 21.38
N ASP A 44 25.63 8.20 20.46
CA ASP A 44 25.89 8.11 19.01
C ASP A 44 25.05 9.09 18.18
N GLU A 45 25.45 10.37 18.17
CA GLU A 45 24.80 11.42 17.36
C GLU A 45 24.86 11.13 15.85
N TYR A 46 25.90 10.41 15.40
CA TYR A 46 26.06 10.06 14.00
C TYR A 46 25.04 9.00 13.57
N GLU A 47 24.88 7.93 14.36
CA GLU A 47 23.85 6.91 14.13
C GLU A 47 22.44 7.51 14.20
N ILE A 48 22.17 8.40 15.17
CA ILE A 48 20.89 9.11 15.27
C ILE A 48 20.61 9.91 13.99
N LYS A 49 21.60 10.65 13.48
CA LYS A 49 21.45 11.45 12.26
C LYS A 49 21.18 10.57 11.05
N GLN A 50 21.89 9.45 10.92
CA GLN A 50 21.67 8.50 9.82
C GLN A 50 20.27 7.87 9.87
N GLU A 51 19.80 7.43 11.04
CA GLU A 51 18.47 6.87 11.18
C GLU A 51 17.37 7.90 10.90
N LYS A 52 17.55 9.17 11.32
CA LYS A 52 16.62 10.26 10.97
C LYS A 52 16.59 10.51 9.45
N GLN A 53 17.74 10.47 8.78
CA GLN A 53 17.79 10.59 7.33
C GLN A 53 17.08 9.41 6.64
N ALA A 54 17.28 8.17 7.11
CA ALA A 54 16.60 6.99 6.58
C ALA A 54 15.07 7.12 6.71
N ILE A 55 14.58 7.62 7.85
CA ILE A 55 13.15 7.92 8.06
C ILE A 55 12.64 8.92 7.02
N GLU A 56 13.37 10.02 6.77
CA GLU A 56 12.99 11.02 5.77
C GLU A 56 12.98 10.44 4.35
N GLU A 57 13.91 9.56 4.02
CA GLU A 57 13.96 8.86 2.73
C GLU A 57 12.76 7.93 2.56
N THR A 58 12.39 7.16 3.59
CA THR A 58 11.16 6.34 3.56
C THR A 58 9.91 7.22 3.40
N TYR A 59 9.85 8.39 4.05
CA TYR A 59 8.73 9.31 3.89
C TYR A 59 8.56 9.81 2.44
N LYS A 60 9.65 10.01 1.71
CA LYS A 60 9.63 10.43 0.30
C LYS A 60 9.05 9.37 -0.65
N ILE A 61 8.92 8.12 -0.22
CA ILE A 61 8.35 7.04 -1.03
C ILE A 61 6.81 7.15 -1.10
N PHE A 62 6.16 7.54 0.00
CA PHE A 62 4.70 7.51 0.13
C PHE A 62 3.94 8.29 -0.96
N PRO A 63 4.32 9.52 -1.37
CA PRO A 63 3.59 10.24 -2.41
C PRO A 63 3.48 9.43 -3.71
N THR A 64 4.62 8.91 -4.19
CA THR A 64 4.66 8.12 -5.42
C THR A 64 3.90 6.80 -5.26
N LEU A 65 3.97 6.18 -4.08
CA LEU A 65 3.25 4.93 -3.79
C LEU A 65 1.73 5.15 -3.74
N HIS A 66 1.26 6.25 -3.13
CA HIS A 66 -0.15 6.61 -3.10
C HIS A 66 -0.68 6.90 -4.51
N ASP A 67 0.09 7.57 -5.38
CA ASP A 67 -0.29 7.77 -6.77
C ASP A 67 -0.43 6.44 -7.53
N LYS A 68 0.47 5.48 -7.28
CA LYS A 68 0.35 4.12 -7.83
C LYS A 68 -0.89 3.39 -7.31
N ILE A 69 -1.18 3.47 -6.01
CA ILE A 69 -2.39 2.88 -5.42
C ILE A 69 -3.63 3.50 -6.05
N LYS A 70 -3.69 4.84 -6.14
CA LYS A 70 -4.79 5.59 -6.74
C LYS A 70 -5.04 5.14 -8.19
N GLY A 71 -3.98 5.07 -8.99
CA GLY A 71 -4.06 4.59 -10.36
C GLY A 71 -4.51 3.14 -10.48
N ALA A 72 -4.05 2.25 -9.59
CA ALA A 72 -4.47 0.85 -9.56
C ALA A 72 -5.93 0.69 -9.13
N VAL A 73 -6.41 1.47 -8.17
CA VAL A 73 -7.80 1.46 -7.71
C VAL A 73 -8.73 1.92 -8.83
N TYR A 74 -8.42 3.02 -9.53
CA TYR A 74 -9.24 3.44 -10.68
C TYR A 74 -9.29 2.39 -11.79
N LYS A 75 -8.18 1.70 -12.07
CA LYS A 75 -8.17 0.59 -13.04
C LYS A 75 -9.04 -0.57 -12.59
N LEU A 76 -9.03 -0.89 -11.29
CA LEU A 76 -9.86 -1.94 -10.71
C LEU A 76 -11.35 -1.56 -10.76
N GLU A 77 -11.71 -0.32 -10.46
CA GLU A 77 -13.08 0.19 -10.58
C GLU A 77 -13.59 0.08 -12.02
N GLN A 78 -12.78 0.47 -13.00
CA GLN A 78 -13.13 0.32 -14.42
C GLN A 78 -13.29 -1.15 -14.83
N GLN A 79 -12.37 -2.02 -14.41
CA GLN A 79 -12.46 -3.45 -14.72
C GLN A 79 -13.69 -4.08 -14.08
N LEU A 80 -14.01 -3.71 -12.84
CA LEU A 80 -15.19 -4.23 -12.13
C LEU A 80 -16.48 -3.83 -12.85
N GLU A 81 -16.57 -2.62 -13.38
CA GLU A 81 -17.75 -2.19 -14.15
C GLU A 81 -17.91 -2.98 -15.45
N ASN A 82 -16.81 -3.26 -16.15
CA ASN A 82 -16.83 -4.12 -17.34
C ASN A 82 -17.29 -5.55 -16.97
N ASP A 83 -16.74 -6.14 -15.92
CA ASP A 83 -17.04 -7.52 -15.53
C ASP A 83 -18.48 -7.71 -15.02
N LYS A 84 -19.12 -6.67 -14.44
CA LYS A 84 -20.55 -6.73 -14.09
C LYS A 84 -21.45 -6.94 -15.30
N THR A 85 -20.99 -6.59 -16.51
CA THR A 85 -21.76 -6.81 -17.74
C THR A 85 -21.63 -8.23 -18.28
N LEU A 86 -20.69 -9.02 -17.74
CA LEU A 86 -20.48 -10.41 -18.13
C LEU A 86 -21.42 -11.34 -17.33
N PRO A 87 -22.07 -12.31 -17.98
CA PRO A 87 -23.08 -13.15 -17.34
C PRO A 87 -22.55 -14.10 -16.25
N ASP A 88 -21.25 -14.42 -16.26
CA ASP A 88 -20.65 -15.47 -15.41
C ASP A 88 -19.51 -14.96 -14.51
N THR A 89 -19.47 -13.66 -14.19
CA THR A 89 -18.46 -13.13 -13.27
C THR A 89 -18.68 -13.70 -11.86
N PRO A 90 -17.69 -14.39 -11.25
CA PRO A 90 -17.87 -15.01 -9.95
C PRO A 90 -18.15 -13.96 -8.84
N PRO A 91 -19.18 -14.17 -7.99
CA PRO A 91 -19.49 -13.23 -6.90
C PRO A 91 -18.33 -12.99 -5.92
N ASP A 92 -17.48 -13.99 -5.71
CA ASP A 92 -16.33 -13.86 -4.82
C ASP A 92 -15.24 -12.96 -5.41
N GLU A 93 -15.06 -12.93 -6.74
CA GLU A 93 -14.15 -11.99 -7.39
C GLU A 93 -14.66 -10.55 -7.28
N ILE A 94 -15.96 -10.34 -7.45
CA ILE A 94 -16.62 -9.03 -7.22
C ILE A 94 -16.44 -8.59 -5.76
N GLN A 95 -16.64 -9.48 -4.79
CA GLN A 95 -16.46 -9.16 -3.37
C GLN A 95 -15.01 -8.76 -3.06
N LYS A 96 -14.03 -9.52 -3.57
CA LYS A 96 -12.60 -9.23 -3.39
C LYS A 96 -12.20 -7.91 -4.05
N ALA A 97 -12.71 -7.63 -5.24
CA ALA A 97 -12.46 -6.37 -5.93
C ALA A 97 -12.98 -5.17 -5.12
N ASN A 98 -14.23 -5.23 -4.65
CA ASN A 98 -14.80 -4.18 -3.80
C ASN A 98 -14.00 -4.00 -2.50
N ALA A 99 -13.60 -5.08 -1.84
CA ALA A 99 -12.76 -5.00 -0.63
C ALA A 99 -11.40 -4.34 -0.92
N ALA A 100 -10.78 -4.67 -2.05
CA ALA A 100 -9.52 -4.06 -2.46
C ALA A 100 -9.67 -2.57 -2.82
N ILE A 101 -10.75 -2.17 -3.48
CA ILE A 101 -11.07 -0.76 -3.77
C ILE A 101 -11.19 0.02 -2.45
N THR A 102 -12.00 -0.46 -1.51
CA THR A 102 -12.17 0.16 -0.19
C THR A 102 -10.83 0.30 0.52
N SER A 103 -10.07 -0.80 0.61
CA SER A 103 -8.76 -0.79 1.27
C SER A 103 -7.78 0.18 0.61
N GLY A 104 -7.74 0.24 -0.73
CA GLY A 104 -6.85 1.16 -1.44
C GLY A 104 -7.18 2.62 -1.16
N TRP A 105 -8.47 2.98 -1.15
CA TRP A 105 -8.89 4.34 -0.80
C TRP A 105 -8.68 4.68 0.67
N GLU A 106 -8.88 3.75 1.60
CA GLU A 106 -8.60 3.94 3.01
C GLU A 106 -7.11 4.19 3.28
N THR A 107 -6.21 3.44 2.60
CA THR A 107 -4.77 3.65 2.68
C THR A 107 -4.38 5.08 2.30
N ILE A 108 -4.91 5.60 1.19
CA ILE A 108 -4.58 6.96 0.72
C ILE A 108 -5.22 8.05 1.60
N ARG A 109 -6.39 7.81 2.19
CA ARG A 109 -7.07 8.79 3.06
C ARG A 109 -6.42 8.95 4.44
N ARG A 110 -5.77 7.90 4.95
CA ARG A 110 -5.11 7.91 6.28
C ARG A 110 -3.86 8.80 6.35
N THR A 111 -3.38 9.28 5.21
CA THR A 111 -2.13 10.03 5.07
C THR A 111 -2.35 11.49 4.63
N GLY A 112 -3.59 11.97 4.64
CA GLY A 112 -3.97 13.38 4.37
C GLY A 112 -4.39 14.13 5.63
#